data_AF-A0A9X5GUW1-F1
#
_entry.id   AF-A0A9X5GUW1-F1
#
_cell.length_a   1.000
_cell.length_b   1.000
_cell.length_c   1.000
_cell.angle_alpha   90.00
_cell.angle_beta   90.00
_cell.angle_gamma   90.00
#
_symmetry.space_group_name_H-M   'P 1'
#
loop_
_entity.id
_entity.type
_entity.pdbx_description
1 polymer ?
#
loop_
_entity_poly.entity_id
_entity_poly.type
_entity_poly.pdbx_seq_one_letter_code
_entity_poly.pdbx_strand_id
1 'polypeptide(L)' 'MGALTPEQAAVKRQAEQKRQEHLRREREAKKQQSFYDRFPDSDDRFYFIAGYTSGGAPYGVTWEEMGLSPWELPEEES' A
#
# COMPACT_ATOMS: atom_id res chain seq x y z
N MET A 1 12.45 -37.88 21.89
CA MET A 1 11.53 -36.90 21.27
C MET A 1 11.73 -35.56 21.96
N GLY A 2 12.63 -34.72 21.44
CA GLY A 2 13.02 -33.46 22.09
C GLY A 2 11.99 -32.38 21.82
N ALA A 3 11.10 -32.13 22.78
CA ALA A 3 10.23 -30.96 22.73
C ALA A 3 11.10 -29.70 22.84
N LEU A 4 10.78 -28.68 22.04
CA LEU A 4 11.39 -27.36 22.16
C LEU A 4 11.16 -26.84 23.58
N THR A 5 12.20 -26.31 24.21
CA THR A 5 12.04 -25.58 25.47
C THR A 5 11.17 -24.35 25.22
N PRO A 6 10.46 -23.83 26.23
CA PRO A 6 9.62 -22.64 26.08
C PRO A 6 10.40 -21.43 25.52
N GLU A 7 11.68 -21.32 25.86
CA GLU A 7 12.59 -20.28 25.34
C GLU A 7 12.85 -20.45 23.84
N GLN A 8 13.20 -21.66 23.39
CA GLN A 8 13.42 -21.96 21.96
C GLN A 8 12.14 -21.73 21.14
N ALA A 9 10.98 -22.06 21.71
CA ALA A 9 9.68 -21.80 21.09
C ALA A 9 9.35 -20.29 21.02
N ALA A 10 9.76 -19.48 21.99
CA ALA A 10 9.56 -18.03 21.97
C ALA A 10 10.43 -17.36 20.90
N VAL A 11 11.72 -17.73 20.81
CA VAL A 11 12.64 -17.20 19.79
C VAL A 11 12.13 -17.52 18.37
N LYS A 12 11.69 -18.76 18.12
CA LYS A 12 11.14 -19.15 16.82
C LYS A 12 9.88 -18.35 16.46
N ARG A 13 8.97 -18.13 17.42
CA ARG A 13 7.76 -17.31 17.22
C ARG A 13 8.10 -15.85 16.91
N GLN A 14 9.06 -15.26 17.61
CA GLN A 14 9.49 -13.89 17.36
C GLN A 14 10.13 -13.75 15.97
N ALA A 15 10.97 -14.71 15.57
CA ALA A 15 11.56 -14.72 14.23
C ALA A 15 10.50 -14.84 13.14
N GLU A 16 9.49 -15.70 13.34
CA GLU A 16 8.38 -15.87 12.41
C GLU A 16 7.50 -14.62 12.32
N GLN A 17 7.20 -13.96 13.44
CA GLN A 17 6.47 -12.69 13.46
C GLN A 17 7.22 -11.60 12.68
N LYS A 18 8.53 -11.44 12.92
CA LYS A 18 9.35 -10.48 12.18
C LYS A 18 9.36 -10.77 10.68
N ARG A 19 9.46 -12.04 10.30
CA ARG A 19 9.39 -12.47 8.90
C ARG A 19 8.03 -12.13 8.29
N GLN A 20 6.94 -12.43 8.99
CA GLN A 20 5.59 -12.12 8.52
C GLN A 20 5.38 -10.61 8.37
N GLU A 21 5.85 -9.80 9.32
CA GLU A 21 5.80 -8.34 9.24
C GLU A 21 6.59 -7.81 8.04
N HIS A 22 7.79 -8.34 7.79
CA HIS A 22 8.60 -7.97 6.63
C HIS A 22 7.87 -8.28 5.32
N LEU A 23 7.36 -9.52 5.18
CA LEU A 23 6.61 -9.94 4.00
C LEU A 23 5.35 -9.09 3.79
N ARG A 24 4.67 -8.69 4.86
CA ARG A 24 3.50 -7.80 4.78
C ARG A 24 3.90 -6.43 4.24
N ARG A 25 4.94 -5.82 4.82
CA ARG A 25 5.47 -4.51 4.37
C ARG A 25 5.92 -4.54 2.92
N GLU A 26 6.63 -5.57 2.49
CA GLU A 26 7.05 -5.73 1.09
C GLU A 26 5.84 -5.83 0.16
N ARG A 27 4.80 -6.58 0.55
CA ARG A 27 3.57 -6.69 -0.23
C ARG A 27 2.83 -5.36 -0.31
N GLU A 28 2.74 -4.62 0.80
CA GLU A 28 2.12 -3.28 0.86
C GLU A 28 2.89 -2.30 -0.04
N ALA A 29 4.22 -2.25 0.06
CA ALA A 29 5.07 -1.40 -0.77
C ALA A 29 4.97 -1.75 -2.26
N LYS A 30 4.93 -3.04 -2.61
CA LYS A 30 4.75 -3.48 -3.99
C LYS A 30 3.38 -3.11 -4.54
N LYS A 31 2.31 -3.20 -3.73
CA LYS A 31 0.97 -2.74 -4.12
C LYS A 31 0.95 -1.24 -4.38
N GLN A 32 1.53 -0.44 -3.47
CA GLN A 32 1.63 1.00 -3.65
C GLN A 32 2.44 1.36 -4.89
N GLN A 33 3.60 0.73 -5.10
CA GLN A 33 4.40 0.93 -6.30
C GLN A 33 3.62 0.56 -7.58
N SER A 34 2.94 -0.58 -7.60
CA SER A 34 2.13 -1.00 -8.74
C SER A 34 0.97 -0.05 -9.02
N PHE A 35 0.39 0.55 -7.98
CA PHE A 35 -0.65 1.56 -8.11
C PHE A 35 -0.11 2.82 -8.78
N TYR A 36 0.99 3.38 -8.28
CA TYR A 36 1.61 4.58 -8.85
C TYR A 36 2.24 4.35 -10.24
N ASP A 37 2.65 3.12 -10.57
CA ASP A 37 3.07 2.76 -11.93
C ASP A 37 1.88 2.77 -12.92
N ARG A 38 0.71 2.28 -12.47
CA ARG A 38 -0.52 2.29 -13.26
C ARG A 38 -1.12 3.69 -13.39
N PHE A 39 -1.01 4.49 -12.33
CA PHE A 39 -1.60 5.81 -12.19
C PHE A 39 -0.53 6.83 -11.76
N PRO A 40 0.40 7.19 -12.67
CA PRO A 40 1.55 8.04 -12.35
C PRO A 40 1.16 9.49 -12.02
N ASP A 41 0.01 9.93 -12.52
CA ASP A 41 -0.53 11.27 -12.29
C ASP A 41 -1.58 11.30 -11.16
N SER A 42 -1.57 10.33 -10.25
CA SER A 42 -2.52 10.24 -9.14
C SER A 42 -1.82 10.29 -7.79
N ASP A 43 -2.55 10.71 -6.75
CA ASP A 43 -2.07 10.69 -5.36
C ASP A 43 -3.21 10.39 -4.37
N ASP A 44 -2.92 10.47 -3.07
CA ASP A 44 -3.90 10.19 -2.01
C ASP A 44 -5.13 11.13 -2.07
N ARG A 45 -5.04 12.30 -2.71
CA ARG A 45 -6.10 13.31 -2.81
C ARG A 45 -6.74 13.34 -4.20
N PHE A 46 -5.96 13.19 -5.25
CA PHE A 46 -6.39 13.32 -6.63
C PHE A 46 -6.43 11.96 -7.31
N TYR A 47 -7.59 11.66 -7.90
CA TYR A 47 -7.73 10.59 -8.88
C TYR A 47 -6.86 10.85 -10.10
N PHE A 48 -6.73 12.11 -10.54
CA PHE A 48 -5.88 12.50 -11.65
C PHE A 48 -5.44 13.96 -11.52
N ILE A 49 -4.13 14.22 -11.56
CA ILE A 49 -3.50 15.54 -11.51
C ILE A 49 -3.35 16.04 -12.94
N ALA A 50 -4.12 17.07 -13.30
CA ALA A 50 -4.06 17.67 -14.62
C ALA A 50 -2.87 18.64 -14.79
N GLY A 51 -2.29 19.08 -13.68
CA GLY A 51 -1.10 19.92 -13.69
C GLY A 51 -0.78 20.53 -12.33
N TYR A 52 0.24 21.38 -12.33
CA TYR A 52 0.70 22.12 -11.17
C TYR A 52 0.60 23.62 -11.44
N THR A 53 0.07 24.34 -10.47
CA THR A 53 0.05 25.81 -10.50
C THR A 53 1.47 26.38 -10.44
N SER A 54 1.64 27.68 -10.74
CA SER A 54 2.95 28.35 -10.63
C SER A 54 3.59 28.28 -9.23
N GLY A 55 2.79 28.01 -8.19
CA GLY A 55 3.28 27.79 -6.82
C GLY A 55 3.57 26.33 -6.48
N GLY A 56 3.48 25.41 -7.44
CA GLY A 56 3.70 23.97 -7.24
C GLY A 56 2.52 23.23 -6.60
N ALA A 57 1.38 23.87 -6.39
CA ALA A 57 0.19 23.17 -5.89
C ALA A 57 -0.47 22.37 -7.03
N PRO A 58 -0.73 21.06 -6.85
CA PRO A 58 -1.44 20.24 -7.84
C PRO A 58 -2.91 20.65 -7.97
N TYR A 59 -3.45 20.50 -9.18
CA TYR A 59 -4.89 20.60 -9.47
C TYR A 59 -5.31 19.48 -10.43
N GLY A 60 -6.56 19.04 -10.32
CA GLY A 60 -7.03 17.87 -11.04
C GLY A 60 -8.38 17.37 -10.52
N VAL A 61 -8.71 16.13 -10.86
CA VAL A 61 -9.94 15.44 -10.45
C VAL A 61 -9.66 14.69 -9.14
N THR A 62 -10.47 14.94 -8.13
CA THR A 62 -10.40 14.25 -6.83
C THR A 62 -11.11 12.90 -6.88
N TRP A 63 -10.77 12.02 -5.93
CA TRP A 63 -11.50 10.76 -5.76
C TRP A 63 -13.00 11.00 -5.49
N GLU A 64 -13.32 12.01 -4.68
CA GLU A 64 -14.70 12.41 -4.35
C GLU A 64 -15.49 12.85 -5.59
N GLU A 65 -14.87 13.59 -6.52
CA GLU A 65 -15.51 13.99 -7.79
C GLU A 65 -15.81 12.79 -8.71
N MET A 66 -15.03 11.72 -8.62
CA MET A 66 -15.31 10.45 -9.30
C MET A 66 -16.39 9.62 -8.59
N GLY A 67 -16.87 10.07 -7.42
CA GLY A 67 -17.75 9.29 -6.55
C GLY A 67 -17.06 8.06 -5.96
N LEU A 68 -15.72 8.09 -5.86
CA LEU A 68 -14.89 7.00 -5.36
C LEU A 68 -14.21 7.42 -4.06
N SER A 69 -13.96 6.45 -3.19
CA SER A 69 -12.95 6.63 -2.14
C SER A 69 -11.57 6.27 -2.72
N PRO A 70 -10.45 6.90 -2.27
CA PRO A 70 -9.09 6.54 -2.72
C PRO A 70 -8.75 5.05 -2.55
N TRP A 71 -9.47 4.39 -1.64
CA TRP A 71 -9.32 2.99 -1.25
C TRP A 71 -10.35 2.06 -1.90
N GLU A 72 -11.34 2.62 -2.60
CA GLU A 72 -12.35 1.92 -3.40
C GLU A 72 -11.98 1.95 -4.88
N LEU A 73 -10.68 1.78 -5.16
CA LEU A 73 -10.28 1.44 -6.52
C LEU A 73 -11.13 0.25 -6.96
N PRO A 74 -11.78 0.33 -8.14
CA PRO A 74 -12.51 -0.81 -8.64
C PRO A 74 -11.52 -1.97 -8.66
N GLU A 75 -11.83 -3.05 -7.95
CA GLU A 75 -11.29 -4.34 -8.34
C GLU A 75 -11.62 -4.43 -9.82
N GLU A 76 -10.60 -4.41 -10.70
CA GLU A 76 -10.82 -4.77 -12.09
C GLU A 76 -11.52 -6.13 -12.04
N GLU A 77 -12.83 -6.14 -12.29
CA GLU A 77 -13.53 -7.39 -12.55
C GLU A 77 -12.79 -8.03 -13.72
N SER A 78 -12.42 -9.30 -13.49
CA SER A 78 -11.55 -10.15 -14.30
C SER A 78 -11.78 -10.13 -15.80
#